data_AF-A0A8S9JTP2-F1
#
_entry.id   AF-A0A8S9JTP2-F1
#
_cell.length_a   1.000
_cell.length_b   1.000
_cell.length_c   1.000
_cell.angle_alpha   90.00
_cell.angle_beta   90.00
_cell.angle_gamma   90.00
#
_symmetry.space_group_name_H-M   'P 1'
#
loop_
_entity.id
_entity.type
_entity.pdbx_description
1 polymer ?
#
loop_
_entity_poly.entity_id
_entity_poly.type
_entity_poly.pdbx_seq_one_letter_code
_entity_poly.pdbx_strand_id
1 'polypeptide(L)'
;MDIASTATPATLVVTISLIKRWTAITQLVHHGMLFVPIGYTFGAGMFKMDSIRGGSPYGAGVFAGDGSREATETELALAEHQGNYMATIVKRLAQP
;
A
#
# COMPACT_ATOMS: atom_id res chain seq x y z
N MET A 1 1.90 10.69 -28.35
CA MET A 1 3.06 9.95 -28.89
C MET A 1 3.06 8.61 -28.20
N ASP A 2 2.68 7.59 -28.96
CA ASP A 2 2.40 6.24 -28.47
C ASP A 2 3.71 5.48 -28.28
N ILE A 3 4.13 5.28 -27.03
CA ILE A 3 5.38 4.56 -26.69
C ILE A 3 5.27 3.05 -26.93
N ALA A 4 4.09 2.55 -27.30
CA ALA A 4 3.82 1.13 -27.49
C ALA A 4 4.38 0.56 -28.80
N SER A 5 4.78 1.39 -29.78
CA SER A 5 5.10 0.93 -31.14
C SER A 5 6.55 0.45 -31.35
N THR A 6 7.45 0.60 -30.38
CA THR A 6 8.91 0.33 -30.60
C THR A 6 9.57 -0.60 -29.57
N ALA A 7 8.81 -1.32 -28.75
CA ALA A 7 9.38 -2.20 -27.73
C ALA A 7 9.70 -3.60 -28.30
N THR A 8 10.98 -3.99 -28.26
CA THR A 8 11.41 -5.37 -28.57
C THR A 8 10.86 -6.35 -27.50
N PRO A 9 10.73 -7.66 -27.80
CA PRO A 9 10.23 -8.64 -26.83
C PRO A 9 11.03 -8.66 -25.51
N ALA A 10 12.34 -8.38 -25.57
CA ALA A 10 13.19 -8.28 -24.39
C ALA A 10 12.90 -7.02 -23.54
N THR A 11 12.60 -5.89 -24.19
CA THR A 11 12.18 -4.65 -23.51
C THR A 11 10.85 -4.86 -22.81
N LEU A 12 9.89 -5.57 -23.44
CA LEU A 12 8.60 -5.88 -22.83
C LEU A 12 8.75 -6.71 -21.56
N VAL A 13 9.61 -7.74 -21.56
CA VAL A 13 9.84 -8.61 -20.39
C VAL A 13 10.55 -7.87 -19.24
N VAL A 14 11.48 -6.96 -19.55
CA VAL A 14 12.18 -6.14 -18.53
C VAL A 14 11.23 -5.09 -17.94
N THR A 15 10.42 -4.41 -18.76
CA THR A 15 9.40 -3.47 -18.29
C THR A 15 8.32 -4.19 -17.48
N ILE A 16 7.86 -5.37 -17.92
CA ILE A 16 6.92 -6.22 -17.18
C ILE A 16 7.55 -6.71 -15.86
N SER A 17 8.84 -7.05 -15.82
CA SER A 17 9.49 -7.49 -14.58
C SER A 17 9.67 -6.36 -13.56
N LEU A 18 9.87 -5.12 -14.02
CA LEU A 18 9.86 -3.94 -13.15
C LEU A 18 8.44 -3.57 -12.66
N ILE A 19 7.40 -3.82 -13.47
CA ILE A 19 5.99 -3.67 -13.06
C ILE A 19 5.55 -4.79 -12.11
N LYS A 20 5.99 -6.03 -12.37
CA LYS A 20 5.63 -7.24 -11.60
C LYS A 20 6.24 -7.26 -10.21
N ARG A 21 7.32 -6.49 -9.99
CA ARG A 21 7.96 -6.35 -8.68
C ARG A 21 7.30 -5.31 -7.76
N TRP A 22 6.30 -4.54 -8.24
CA TRP A 22 5.92 -3.27 -7.59
C TRP A 22 4.50 -3.16 -7.02
N THR A 23 3.58 -4.13 -7.14
CA THR A 23 2.24 -3.96 -6.54
C THR A 23 1.67 -5.25 -5.96
N ALA A 24 1.67 -5.40 -4.64
CA ALA A 24 1.01 -6.54 -3.98
C ALA A 24 -0.49 -6.62 -4.35
N ILE A 25 -1.13 -5.48 -4.59
CA ILE A 25 -2.55 -5.35 -4.95
C ILE A 25 -2.90 -6.17 -6.20
N THR A 26 -2.11 -6.11 -7.28
CA THR A 26 -2.44 -6.82 -8.52
C THR A 26 -2.39 -8.33 -8.36
N GLN A 27 -1.47 -8.84 -7.53
CA GLN A 27 -1.40 -10.27 -7.23
C GLN A 27 -2.61 -10.75 -6.41
N LEU A 28 -3.01 -9.96 -5.40
CA LEU A 28 -4.19 -10.24 -4.58
C LEU A 28 -5.48 -10.24 -5.41
N VAL A 29 -5.67 -9.21 -6.24
CA VAL A 29 -6.85 -9.08 -7.10
C VAL A 29 -6.91 -10.19 -8.14
N HIS A 30 -5.76 -10.63 -8.68
CA HIS A 30 -5.73 -11.76 -9.61
C HIS A 30 -6.22 -13.08 -8.98
N HIS A 31 -6.00 -13.27 -7.68
CA HIS A 31 -6.53 -14.42 -6.92
C HIS A 31 -7.97 -14.21 -6.43
N GLY A 32 -8.63 -13.12 -6.84
CA GLY A 32 -9.99 -12.80 -6.40
C GLY A 32 -10.08 -12.28 -4.96
N MET A 33 -8.97 -11.88 -4.35
CA MET A 33 -8.98 -11.29 -3.01
C MET A 33 -9.43 -9.83 -3.04
N LEU A 34 -10.25 -9.46 -2.06
CA LEU A 34 -10.67 -8.07 -1.86
C LEU A 34 -9.56 -7.27 -1.19
N PHE A 35 -9.12 -6.20 -1.86
CA PHE A 35 -8.17 -5.23 -1.30
C PHE A 35 -8.92 -4.09 -0.61
N VAL A 36 -8.62 -3.85 0.68
CA VAL A 36 -9.24 -2.81 1.50
C VAL A 36 -8.21 -1.71 1.82
N PRO A 37 -8.19 -0.58 1.09
CA PRO A 37 -7.33 0.55 1.41
C PRO A 37 -7.87 1.33 2.60
N ILE A 38 -6.98 1.90 3.42
CA ILE A 38 -7.36 2.75 4.55
C ILE A 38 -7.81 4.15 4.15
N GLY A 39 -7.41 4.63 2.96
CA GLY A 39 -7.68 5.99 2.51
C GLY A 39 -7.11 7.03 3.49
N TYR A 40 -7.85 8.13 3.68
CA TYR A 40 -7.55 9.17 4.68
C TYR A 40 -8.38 9.03 5.96
N THR A 41 -8.87 7.82 6.27
CA THR A 41 -9.77 7.58 7.42
C THR A 41 -9.08 7.73 8.78
N PHE A 42 -7.74 7.71 8.83
CA PHE A 42 -6.95 8.06 10.02
C PHE A 42 -6.92 9.58 10.30
N GLY A 43 -7.62 10.38 9.49
CA GLY A 43 -7.95 11.78 9.77
C GLY A 43 -6.73 12.68 9.84
N ALA A 44 -6.71 13.58 10.83
CA ALA A 44 -5.65 14.57 11.02
C ALA A 44 -4.25 13.93 11.10
N GLY A 45 -4.13 12.69 11.58
CA GLY A 45 -2.87 11.95 11.63
C GLY A 45 -2.22 11.74 10.25
N MET A 46 -3.01 11.69 9.16
CA MET A 46 -2.51 11.58 7.79
C MET A 46 -1.99 12.90 7.21
N PHE A 47 -2.30 14.04 7.85
CA PHE A 47 -1.94 15.37 7.37
C PHE A 47 -0.88 16.05 8.23
N LYS A 48 -0.45 15.42 9.33
CA LYS A 48 0.67 15.93 10.14
C LYS A 48 1.97 15.92 9.33
N MET A 49 2.69 17.04 9.36
CA MET A 49 3.97 17.27 8.66
C MET A 49 5.08 17.69 9.64
N ASP A 50 4.87 17.47 10.94
CA ASP A 50 5.81 17.76 12.02
C ASP A 50 7.03 16.82 12.03
N SER A 51 6.89 15.63 11.44
CA SER A 51 7.90 14.58 11.46
C SER A 51 7.88 13.75 10.18
N ILE A 52 9.03 13.18 9.83
CA ILE A 52 9.11 12.17 8.76
C ILE A 52 8.37 10.93 9.23
N ARG A 53 7.47 10.43 8.39
CA ARG A 53 6.67 9.22 8.63
C ARG A 53 6.42 8.46 7.33
N GLY A 54 6.26 7.15 7.45
CA GLY A 54 5.75 6.29 6.40
C GLY A 54 4.23 6.26 6.33
N GLY A 55 3.73 5.44 5.41
CA GLY A 55 2.30 5.22 5.20
C GLY A 55 1.69 6.12 4.12
N SER A 56 0.61 5.63 3.51
CA SER A 56 -0.10 6.29 2.43
C SER A 56 -1.58 5.88 2.45
N PRO A 57 -2.44 6.47 1.61
CA PRO A 57 -3.83 6.04 1.49
C PRO A 57 -4.01 4.56 1.11
N TYR A 58 -2.98 3.91 0.57
CA TYR A 58 -2.98 2.49 0.25
C TYR A 58 -2.74 1.58 1.46
N GLY A 59 -2.22 2.10 2.56
CA GLY A 59 -1.87 1.32 3.75
C GLY A 59 -0.84 2.02 4.63
N ALA A 60 -0.76 1.56 5.88
CA ALA A 60 0.26 1.89 6.84
C ALA A 60 1.64 1.45 6.34
N GLY A 61 2.67 2.16 6.79
CA GLY A 61 4.05 1.87 6.47
C GLY A 61 4.97 2.66 7.38
N VAL A 62 6.21 2.20 7.50
CA VAL A 62 7.24 2.82 8.34
C VAL A 62 8.39 3.30 7.46
N PHE A 63 8.88 4.50 7.72
CA PHE A 63 10.12 4.98 7.11
C PHE A 63 11.33 4.40 7.86
N ALA A 64 12.03 3.42 7.29
CA ALA A 64 13.12 2.74 7.98
C ALA A 64 14.45 3.52 8.02
N GLY A 65 14.61 4.59 7.22
CA GLY A 65 15.90 5.28 7.09
C GLY A 65 17.00 4.34 6.58
N ASP A 66 18.12 4.27 7.31
CA ASP A 66 19.23 3.33 7.10
C ASP A 66 19.03 1.97 7.80
N GLY A 67 17.86 1.75 8.40
CA GLY A 67 17.52 0.58 9.21
C GLY A 67 17.70 0.78 10.72
N SER A 68 18.24 1.92 11.17
CA SER A 68 18.35 2.26 12.59
C SER A 68 17.10 2.94 13.17
N ARG A 69 16.22 3.46 12.30
CA ARG A 69 15.01 4.18 12.73
C ARG A 69 13.89 3.19 13.05
N GLU A 70 13.45 3.24 14.30
CA GLU A 70 12.26 2.53 14.76
C GLU A 70 10.97 3.21 14.31
N ALA A 71 9.88 2.43 14.32
CA ALA A 71 8.55 2.95 14.02
C ALA A 71 8.12 3.99 15.07
N THR A 72 7.68 5.15 14.60
CA THR A 72 7.14 6.20 15.46
C THR A 72 5.74 5.86 15.95
N GLU A 73 5.30 6.49 17.03
CA GLU A 73 3.94 6.32 17.57
C GLU A 73 2.86 6.57 16.52
N THR A 74 3.05 7.56 15.65
CA THR A 74 2.10 7.87 14.55
C THR A 74 2.02 6.74 13.52
N GLU A 75 3.16 6.12 13.18
CA GLU A 75 3.20 5.00 12.22
C GLU A 75 2.57 3.73 12.82
N LEU A 76 2.81 3.47 14.12
CA LEU A 76 2.18 2.38 14.86
C LEU A 76 0.67 2.57 15.00
N ALA A 77 0.21 3.78 15.33
CA ALA A 77 -1.20 4.11 15.41
C ALA A 77 -1.91 3.97 14.05
N LEU A 78 -1.23 4.33 12.95
CA LEU A 78 -1.74 4.12 11.59
C LEU A 78 -1.87 2.61 11.26
N ALA A 79 -0.92 1.79 11.70
CA ALA A 79 -0.97 0.33 11.51
C ALA A 79 -2.11 -0.30 12.32
N GLU A 80 -2.32 0.12 13.56
CA GLU A 80 -3.44 -0.31 14.38
C GLU A 80 -4.79 0.08 13.74
N HIS A 81 -4.90 1.32 13.27
CA HIS A 81 -6.08 1.80 12.56
C HIS A 81 -6.38 0.97 11.31
N GLN A 82 -5.35 0.61 10.52
CA GLN A 82 -5.51 -0.28 9.37
C GLN A 82 -6.06 -1.65 9.77
N GLY A 83 -5.52 -2.26 10.83
CA GLY A 83 -5.97 -3.56 11.33
C GLY A 83 -7.45 -3.52 11.74
N ASN A 84 -7.83 -2.54 12.54
CA ASN A 84 -9.20 -2.34 13.01
C ASN A 84 -10.18 -2.07 11.85
N TYR A 85 -9.76 -1.25 10.88
CA TYR A 85 -10.57 -0.96 9.70
C TYR A 85 -10.80 -2.20 8.85
N MET A 86 -9.74 -2.97 8.56
CA MET A 86 -9.85 -4.21 7.78
C MET A 86 -10.72 -5.24 8.51
N ALA A 87 -10.51 -5.44 9.81
CA ALA A 87 -11.31 -6.37 10.61
C ALA A 87 -12.81 -6.01 10.60
N THR A 88 -13.14 -4.71 10.64
CA THR A 88 -14.52 -4.22 10.55
C THR A 88 -15.16 -4.58 9.21
N ILE A 89 -14.45 -4.39 8.10
CA ILE A 89 -14.95 -4.73 6.76
C ILE A 89 -15.12 -6.24 6.62
N VAL A 90 -14.13 -7.03 7.03
CA VAL A 90 -14.21 -8.49 7.00
C VAL A 90 -15.40 -8.98 7.83
N LYS A 91 -15.62 -8.43 9.03
CA LYS A 91 -16.76 -8.78 9.88
C LYS A 91 -18.11 -8.51 9.19
N ARG A 92 -18.23 -7.43 8.40
CA ARG A 92 -19.46 -7.12 7.65
C ARG A 92 -19.68 -8.08 6.47
N LEU A 93 -18.61 -8.49 5.81
CA LEU A 93 -18.67 -9.41 4.66
C LEU A 93 -18.82 -10.88 5.05
N ALA A 94 -18.39 -11.25 6.26
CA ALA A 94 -18.50 -12.61 6.77
C ALA A 94 -19.88 -12.95 7.34
N GLN A 95 -20.81 -11.98 7.42
CA GLN A 95 -22.18 -12.24 7.84
C GLN A 95 -22.92 -13.00 6.72
N PRO A 96 -23.57 -14.15 7.03
CA PRO A 96 -24.30 -14.95 6.06
C PRO A 96 -25.59 -14.27 5.57
#